data_AF-A0A3D6A573-F1
#
_entry.id   AF-A0A3D6A573-F1
#
_cell.length_a   1.000
_cell.length_b   1.000
_cell.length_c   1.000
_cell.angle_alpha   90.00
_cell.angle_beta   90.00
_cell.angle_gamma   90.00
#
_symmetry.space_group_name_H-M   'P 1'
#
loop_
_entity.id
_entity.type
_entity.pdbx_description
1 polymer ?
#
loop_
_entity_poly.entity_id
_entity_poly.type
_entity_poly.pdbx_seq_one_letter_code
_entity_poly.pdbx_strand_id
1 'polypeptide(L)' 'LEAAKQAGAARFRAILLTSLTTFVGLLPILFERSLQAQFLKPMAIAIGFGVLFATFITLIMVPCLYLILEDLKWIVRKII' A
#
# COMPACT_ATOMS: atom_id res chain seq x y z
N LEU A 1 21.84 -6.58 2.94
CA LEU A 1 21.36 -5.34 3.61
C LEU A 1 21.16 -4.15 2.66
N GLU A 2 22.14 -3.73 1.86
CA GLU A 2 21.95 -2.59 0.93
C GLU A 2 20.88 -2.83 -0.15
N ALA A 3 20.88 -4.01 -0.79
CA ALA A 3 19.86 -4.37 -1.78
C ALA A 3 18.44 -4.38 -1.18
N ALA A 4 18.29 -4.84 0.06
CA ALA A 4 17.02 -4.83 0.77
C ALA A 4 16.56 -3.41 1.14
N LYS A 5 17.49 -2.52 1.53
CA LYS A 5 17.20 -1.09 1.77
C LYS A 5 16.78 -0.36 0.50
N GLN A 6 17.48 -0.57 -0.63
CA GLN A 6 17.08 0.01 -1.92
C GLN A 6 15.73 -0.52 -2.41
N ALA A 7 15.49 -1.83 -2.29
CA ALA A 7 14.20 -2.43 -2.62
C ALA A 7 13.08 -1.86 -1.72
N GLY A 8 13.34 -1.72 -0.42
CA GLY A 8 12.42 -1.08 0.53
C GLY A 8 12.12 0.37 0.17
N ALA A 9 13.14 1.17 -0.16
CA ALA A 9 12.97 2.57 -0.55
C ALA A 9 12.21 2.74 -1.86
N ALA A 10 12.47 1.88 -2.87
CA ALA A 10 11.73 1.88 -4.13
C ALA A 10 10.25 1.53 -3.92
N ARG A 11 9.95 0.55 -3.05
CA ARG A 11 8.58 0.16 -2.71
C ARG A 11 7.87 1.21 -1.88
N PHE A 12 8.55 1.86 -0.94
CA PHE A 12 8.00 2.96 -0.16
C PHE A 12 7.51 4.10 -1.05
N ARG A 13 8.33 4.54 -2.01
CA ARG A 13 7.93 5.58 -2.97
C ARG A 13 6.74 5.14 -3.81
N ALA A 14 6.74 3.91 -4.30
CA ALA A 14 5.64 3.39 -5.11
C ALA A 14 4.31 3.31 -4.33
N ILE A 15 4.32 2.80 -3.10
CA ILE A 15 3.13 2.64 -2.25
C ILE A 15 2.58 4.02 -1.83
N LEU A 16 3.46 4.96 -1.49
CA LEU A 16 3.05 6.33 -1.18
C LEU A 16 2.41 7.02 -2.39
N LEU A 17 3.01 6.89 -3.56
CA LEU A 17 2.51 7.51 -4.78
C LEU A 17 1.12 6.98 -5.16
N THR A 18 0.92 5.66 -5.11
CA THR A 18 -0.39 5.06 -5.40
C THR A 18 -1.44 5.48 -4.38
N SER A 19 -1.10 5.50 -3.10
CA SER A 19 -2.02 5.94 -2.05
C SER A 19 -2.45 7.39 -2.25
N LEU A 20 -1.47 8.26 -2.52
CA LEU A 20 -1.70 9.68 -2.76
C LEU A 20 -2.57 9.88 -4.00
N THR A 21 -2.28 9.20 -5.10
CA THR A 21 -3.06 9.36 -6.33
C THR A 21 -4.49 8.82 -6.18
N THR A 22 -4.71 7.75 -5.41
CA THR A 22 -6.06 7.28 -5.09
C THR A 22 -6.82 8.32 -4.27
N PHE A 23 -6.18 8.88 -3.25
CA PHE A 23 -6.80 9.91 -2.41
C PHE A 23 -7.18 11.14 -3.24
N VAL A 24 -6.26 11.62 -4.08
CA VAL A 24 -6.48 12.74 -4.99
C VAL A 24 -7.58 12.43 -6.01
N GLY A 25 -7.64 11.21 -6.54
CA GLY A 25 -8.69 10.78 -7.46
C GLY A 25 -10.09 10.72 -6.84
N LEU A 26 -10.18 10.51 -5.51
CA LEU A 26 -11.45 10.48 -4.78
C LEU A 26 -11.92 11.87 -4.31
N LEU A 27 -11.01 12.86 -4.21
CA LEU A 27 -11.35 14.25 -3.85
C LEU A 27 -12.49 14.85 -4.69
N PRO A 28 -12.50 14.79 -6.04
CA PRO A 28 -13.59 15.38 -6.82
C PRO A 28 -14.95 14.75 -6.51
N ILE A 29 -15.00 13.43 -6.24
CA ILE A 29 -16.23 12.71 -5.87
C ILE A 29 -16.78 13.22 -4.53
N LEU A 30 -15.89 13.60 -3.59
CA LEU A 30 -16.27 14.18 -2.31
C LEU A 30 -16.86 15.59 -2.46
N PHE A 31 -16.41 16.38 -3.44
CA PHE A 31 -16.93 17.72 -3.71
C PHE A 31 -18.18 17.74 -4.59
N GLU A 32 -18.42 16.68 -5.36
CA GLU A 32 -19.59 16.56 -6.23
C GLU A 32 -20.89 16.50 -5.41
N ARG A 33 -21.91 17.25 -5.87
CA ARG A 33 -23.19 17.44 -5.15
C ARG A 33 -24.37 16.73 -5.83
N SER A 34 -24.15 16.12 -6.99
CA SER A 34 -25.19 15.38 -7.72
C SER A 34 -25.77 14.21 -6.90
N LEU A 35 -27.03 13.86 -7.16
CA LEU A 35 -27.72 12.75 -6.48
C LEU A 35 -26.96 11.42 -6.65
N GLN A 36 -26.33 11.21 -7.81
CA GLN A 36 -25.50 10.04 -8.10
C GLN A 36 -24.21 10.03 -7.27
N ALA A 37 -23.59 11.19 -7.03
CA ALA A 37 -22.39 11.30 -6.19
C ALA A 37 -22.67 11.04 -4.70
N GLN A 38 -23.90 11.26 -4.23
CA GLN A 38 -24.25 10.98 -2.82
C GLN A 38 -24.18 9.49 -2.48
N PHE A 39 -24.48 8.60 -3.44
CA PHE A 39 -24.30 7.15 -3.25
C PHE A 39 -22.82 6.74 -3.27
N LEU A 40 -21.99 7.44 -4.04
CA LEU A 40 -20.56 7.16 -4.18
C LEU A 40 -19.73 7.72 -3.01
N LYS A 41 -20.19 8.77 -2.33
CA LYS A 41 -19.53 9.37 -1.16
C LYS A 41 -19.16 8.37 -0.06
N PRO A 42 -20.08 7.55 0.49
CA PRO A 42 -19.73 6.59 1.54
C PRO A 42 -18.70 5.55 1.05
N MET A 43 -18.75 5.15 -0.22
CA MET A 43 -17.74 4.26 -0.80
C MET A 43 -16.37 4.94 -0.90
N ALA A 44 -16.33 6.20 -1.37
CA ALA A 44 -15.10 6.96 -1.50
C ALA A 44 -14.43 7.19 -0.14
N ILE A 45 -15.21 7.48 0.91
CA ILE A 45 -14.69 7.63 2.28
C ILE A 45 -14.11 6.30 2.77
N ALA A 46 -14.82 5.19 2.59
CA ALA A 46 -14.34 3.87 3.01
C ALA A 46 -13.03 3.47 2.31
N ILE A 47 -12.94 3.69 0.99
CA ILE A 47 -11.73 3.40 0.22
C ILE A 47 -10.58 4.33 0.63
N GLY A 48 -10.84 5.63 0.82
CA GLY A 48 -9.84 6.60 1.25
C GLY A 48 -9.17 6.22 2.58
N PHE A 49 -9.97 5.92 3.61
CA PHE A 49 -9.46 5.43 4.89
C PHE A 49 -8.80 4.05 4.78
N GLY A 50 -9.40 3.14 4.00
CA GLY A 50 -8.87 1.80 3.76
C GLY A 50 -7.48 1.82 3.14
N VAL A 51 -7.25 2.67 2.13
CA VAL A 51 -5.95 2.81 1.46
C VAL A 51 -4.89 3.41 2.41
N LEU A 52 -5.23 4.45 3.17
CA LEU A 52 -4.28 5.01 4.14
C LEU A 52 -3.86 3.98 5.19
N PHE A 53 -4.82 3.21 5.73
CA PHE A 53 -4.54 2.17 6.71
C PHE A 53 -3.76 1.00 6.10
N ALA A 54 -4.17 0.52 4.93
CA ALA A 54 -3.48 -0.55 4.21
C ALA A 54 -2.03 -0.16 3.90
N THR A 55 -1.76 1.09 3.55
CA THR A 55 -0.41 1.58 3.25
C THR A 55 0.52 1.52 4.45
N PHE A 56 0.03 1.89 5.64
CA PHE A 56 0.80 1.71 6.88
C PHE A 56 1.13 0.25 7.15
N ILE A 57 0.14 -0.65 7.02
CA ILE A 57 0.35 -2.09 7.23
C ILE A 57 1.34 -2.62 6.19
N THR A 58 1.15 -2.29 4.92
CA THR A 58 1.96 -2.83 3.82
C THR A 58 3.41 -2.38 3.93
N LEU A 59 3.66 -1.16 4.39
CA LEU A 59 4.99 -0.65 4.64
C LEU A 59 5.79 -1.44 5.67
N ILE A 60 5.11 -1.99 6.68
CA ILE A 60 5.73 -2.84 7.70
C ILE A 60 5.74 -4.30 7.22
N MET A 61 4.68 -4.77 6.56
CA MET A 61 4.54 -6.16 6.14
C MET A 61 5.54 -6.53 5.03
N VAL A 62 5.77 -5.66 4.05
CA VAL A 62 6.69 -5.91 2.92
C VAL A 62 8.13 -6.23 3.36
N PRO A 63 8.80 -5.43 4.22
CA PRO A 63 10.15 -5.76 4.68
C PRO A 63 10.15 -7.05 5.51
N CYS A 64 9.16 -7.28 6.37
CA CYS A 64 9.04 -8.53 7.13
C CYS A 64 8.94 -9.74 6.20
N LEU A 65 8.12 -9.65 5.15
CA LEU A 65 7.96 -10.72 4.17
C LEU A 65 9.25 -11.00 3.39
N TYR A 66 10.02 -9.94 3.07
CA TYR A 66 11.32 -10.07 2.41
C TYR A 66 12.34 -10.81 3.29
N LEU A 67 12.38 -10.49 4.59
CA LEU A 67 13.25 -11.18 5.55
C LEU A 67 12.86 -12.66 5.69
N ILE A 68 11.56 -12.96 5.83
CA ILE A 68 11.06 -14.34 5.89
C ILE A 68 11.43 -15.13 4.63
N LEU A 69 11.33 -14.51 3.45
CA LEU A 69 11.75 -15.12 2.18
C LEU A 69 13.25 -15.40 2.12
N GLU A 70 14.07 -14.51 2.67
CA GLU A 70 15.52 -14.69 2.78
C GLU A 70 15.87 -15.85 3.73
N ASP A 71 15.22 -15.90 4.90
CA ASP A 71 15.38 -16.98 5.89
C ASP A 71 14.92 -18.33 5.31
N LEU A 72 13.78 -18.37 4.62
CA LEU A 72 13.27 -19.59 4.00
C LEU A 72 14.21 -20.10 2.89
N LYS A 73 14.73 -19.20 2.04
CA LYS A 73 15.74 -19.57 1.03
C LYS A 73 17.00 -20.15 1.67
N TRP A 74 17.46 -19.59 2.78
CA TRP A 74 18.61 -20.10 3.50
C TRP A 74 18.37 -21.51 4.06
N ILE A 75 17.20 -21.75 4.69
CA ILE A 75 16.81 -23.06 5.22
C ILE A 75 16.74 -24.11 4.09
N VAL A 76 16.08 -23.78 2.98
CA VAL A 76 15.92 -24.70 1.83
C VAL A 76 17.27 -25.08 1.24
N ARG A 77 18.20 -24.12 1.09
CA ARG A 77 19.58 -24.38 0.62
C ARG A 77 20.43 -25.21 1.58
N LYS A 78 20.06 -25.28 2.86
CA LYS A 78 20.78 -26.07 3.87
C LYS A 78 20.28 -27.53 3.92
N ILE A 79 19.06 -27.77 3.46
CA ILE A 79 18.40 -29.09 3.47
C ILE A 79 18.65 -29.87 2.17
N ILE A 80 18.77 -29.18 1.04
CA ILE A 80 19.16 -29.74 -0.28
C ILE A 80 20.67 -29.75 -0.41
#